data_AF-A0A8S3XAU1-F1
#
_entry.id   AF-A0A8S3XAU1-F1
#
_cell.length_a   1.000
_cell.length_b   1.000
_cell.length_c   1.000
_cell.angle_alpha   90.00
_cell.angle_beta   90.00
_cell.angle_gamma   90.00
#
_symmetry.space_group_name_H-M   'P 1'
#
loop_
_entity.id
_entity.type
_entity.pdbx_description
1 polymer ?
#
loop_
_entity_poly.entity_id
_entity_poly.type
_entity_poly.pdbx_seq_one_letter_code
_entity_poly.pdbx_strand_id
1 'polypeptide(L)'
;MHLDVKKTDSFGDFSTKEEQLMENFMVNTVAPIMLTKTLLPLLKQAADINRDKPIGVYRAAVVNVSSVLGSIAQNDQGGFYPYRCSKAALNAATKSMSLDLKKRTNSCHLCTSRLGKDGYGR
;
A
#
# COMPACT_ATOMS: atom_id res chain seq x y z
N MET A 1 -19.24 5.69 8.89
CA MET A 1 -19.48 5.27 7.49
C MET A 1 -19.69 3.77 7.51
N HIS A 2 -20.93 3.35 7.29
CA HIS A 2 -21.38 1.95 7.41
C HIS A 2 -20.93 1.22 6.13
N LEU A 3 -19.98 0.29 6.26
CA LEU A 3 -19.65 -0.62 5.16
C LEU A 3 -20.73 -1.70 5.15
N ASP A 4 -21.60 -1.68 4.14
CA ASP A 4 -22.57 -2.75 3.88
C ASP A 4 -21.82 -4.04 3.53
N VAL A 5 -21.52 -4.85 4.53
CA VAL A 5 -21.07 -6.23 4.37
C VAL A 5 -22.31 -7.06 4.00
N LYS A 6 -22.68 -7.04 2.73
CA LYS A 6 -23.73 -7.93 2.21
C LYS A 6 -23.27 -9.38 2.36
N LYS A 7 -24.11 -10.16 3.02
CA LYS A 7 -24.01 -11.60 3.29
C LYS A 7 -23.51 -12.34 2.04
N THR A 8 -22.37 -13.03 2.18
CA THR A 8 -21.76 -13.81 1.11
C THR A 8 -22.54 -15.09 0.86
N ASP A 9 -22.91 -15.29 -0.39
CA ASP A 9 -23.53 -16.52 -0.88
C ASP A 9 -22.55 -17.69 -0.70
N SER A 10 -23.09 -18.89 -0.50
CA SER A 10 -22.40 -20.12 -0.07
C SER A 10 -21.30 -20.67 -1.00
N PHE A 11 -20.92 -19.94 -2.05
CA PHE A 11 -19.89 -20.31 -3.04
C PHE A 11 -18.53 -19.62 -2.85
N GLY A 12 -18.37 -18.82 -1.80
CA GLY A 12 -17.18 -18.00 -1.63
C GLY A 12 -17.16 -16.82 -2.61
N ASP A 13 -16.33 -15.82 -2.31
CA ASP A 13 -16.30 -14.47 -2.88
C ASP A 13 -15.98 -14.34 -4.39
N PHE A 14 -16.28 -15.35 -5.22
CA PHE A 14 -16.16 -15.29 -6.68
C PHE A 14 -17.19 -14.33 -7.33
N SER A 15 -18.15 -13.79 -6.58
CA SER A 15 -19.09 -12.77 -7.07
C SER A 15 -18.49 -11.35 -7.19
N THR A 16 -17.16 -11.23 -7.05
CA THR A 16 -16.42 -9.98 -7.19
C THR A 16 -16.70 -9.33 -8.55
N LYS A 17 -17.18 -8.08 -8.55
CA LYS A 17 -17.40 -7.31 -9.78
C LYS A 17 -16.13 -6.60 -10.23
N GLU A 18 -16.04 -6.36 -11.53
CA GLU A 18 -14.93 -5.60 -12.13
C GLU A 18 -14.81 -4.20 -11.51
N GLU A 19 -15.94 -3.50 -11.31
CA GLU A 19 -15.91 -2.15 -10.74
C GLU A 19 -15.30 -2.15 -9.33
N GLN A 20 -15.61 -3.15 -8.51
CA GLN A 20 -15.08 -3.24 -7.15
C GLN A 20 -13.55 -3.47 -7.15
N LEU A 21 -13.05 -4.29 -8.07
CA LEU A 21 -11.62 -4.50 -8.29
C LEU A 21 -10.95 -3.19 -8.68
N MET A 22 -11.50 -2.51 -9.68
CA MET A 22 -10.95 -1.27 -10.21
C MET A 22 -10.97 -0.14 -9.17
N GLU A 23 -12.07 0.05 -8.44
CA GLU A 23 -12.17 1.06 -7.38
C GLU A 23 -11.14 0.81 -6.27
N ASN A 24 -11.03 -0.42 -5.78
CA ASN A 24 -10.05 -0.75 -4.74
C ASN A 24 -8.61 -0.57 -5.24
N PHE A 25 -8.34 -0.94 -6.49
CA PHE A 25 -7.02 -0.77 -7.09
C PHE A 25 -6.66 0.71 -7.25
N MET A 26 -7.61 1.52 -7.72
CA MET A 26 -7.44 2.96 -7.88
C MET A 26 -7.13 3.65 -6.55
N VAL A 27 -7.92 3.36 -5.51
CA VAL A 27 -7.77 4.01 -4.20
C VAL A 27 -6.54 3.49 -3.45
N ASN A 28 -6.34 2.17 -3.39
CA ASN A 28 -5.31 1.58 -2.54
C ASN A 28 -3.94 1.43 -3.22
N THR A 29 -3.87 1.47 -4.56
CA THR A 29 -2.63 1.21 -5.30
C THR A 29 -2.23 2.41 -6.16
N VAL A 30 -3.12 2.84 -7.08
CA VAL A 30 -2.77 3.88 -8.06
C VAL A 30 -2.57 5.23 -7.39
N ALA A 31 -3.50 5.63 -6.50
CA ALA A 31 -3.40 6.93 -5.82
C ALA A 31 -2.10 7.07 -5.00
N PRO A 32 -1.68 6.10 -4.15
CA PRO A 32 -0.39 6.18 -3.45
C PRO A 32 0.84 6.27 -4.37
N ILE A 33 0.84 5.54 -5.49
CA ILE A 33 1.94 5.58 -6.46
C ILE A 33 2.03 6.96 -7.10
N MET A 34 0.90 7.48 -7.58
CA MET A 34 0.85 8.80 -8.22
C MET A 34 1.20 9.91 -7.22
N LEU A 35 0.74 9.82 -5.98
CA LEU A 35 1.10 10.76 -4.92
C LEU A 35 2.61 10.77 -4.68
N THR A 36 3.22 9.58 -4.55
CA THR A 36 4.68 9.45 -4.37
C THR A 36 5.45 10.04 -5.54
N LYS A 37 4.98 9.80 -6.78
CA LYS A 37 5.56 10.38 -7.99
C LYS A 37 5.52 11.92 -7.97
N THR A 38 4.38 12.50 -7.62
CA THR A 38 4.20 13.96 -7.59
C THR A 38 4.99 14.62 -6.48
N LEU A 39 5.15 13.96 -5.32
CA LEU A 39 5.91 14.46 -4.18
C LEU A 39 7.42 14.22 -4.29
N LEU A 40 7.87 13.49 -5.32
CA LEU A 40 9.28 13.18 -5.54
C LEU A 40 10.25 14.40 -5.47
N PRO A 41 9.98 15.55 -6.11
CA PRO A 41 10.86 16.71 -5.98
C PRO A 41 10.94 17.25 -4.55
N LEU A 42 9.83 17.24 -3.82
CA LEU A 42 9.79 17.69 -2.41
C LEU A 42 10.54 16.71 -1.50
N LEU A 43 10.41 15.41 -1.75
CA LEU A 43 11.14 14.38 -1.01
C LEU A 43 12.66 14.50 -1.21
N LYS A 44 13.09 14.86 -2.43
CA LYS A 44 14.51 15.14 -2.70
C LYS A 44 15.00 16.37 -1.92
N GLN A 45 14.25 17.47 -1.98
CA GLN A 45 14.59 18.68 -1.24
C GLN A 45 14.67 18.41 0.28
N ALA A 46 13.68 17.71 0.84
CA ALA A 46 13.69 17.33 2.26
C ALA A 46 14.89 16.45 2.61
N ALA A 47 15.25 15.50 1.74
CA ALA A 47 16.40 14.63 1.93
C ALA A 47 17.76 15.36 1.83
N ASP A 48 17.81 16.43 1.04
CA ASP A 48 18.97 17.31 0.88
C ASP A 48 19.14 18.26 2.07
N ILE A 49 18.04 18.82 2.57
CA ILE A 49 18.03 19.68 3.78
C ILE A 49 18.47 18.89 5.02
N ASN A 50 18.05 17.62 5.14
CA ASN A 50 18.32 16.76 6.28
C ASN A 50 19.45 15.73 6.01
N ARG A 51 20.50 16.12 5.27
CA ARG A 51 21.61 15.22 4.88
C ARG A 51 22.40 14.64 6.05
N ASP A 52 22.44 15.36 7.15
CA ASP A 52 23.10 15.01 8.42
C ASP A 52 22.38 13.88 9.18
N LYS A 53 21.08 13.69 8.93
CA LYS A 53 20.26 12.68 9.61
C LYS A 53 20.38 11.30 8.96
N PRO A 54 20.22 10.21 9.73
CA PRO A 54 20.20 8.87 9.17
C PRO A 54 19.04 8.69 8.17
N ILE A 55 19.22 7.78 7.21
CA ILE A 55 18.16 7.40 6.26
C ILE A 55 16.98 6.85 7.06
N GLY A 56 15.83 7.50 6.91
CA GLY A 56 14.63 7.17 7.65
C GLY A 56 13.62 8.31 7.62
N VAL A 57 12.62 8.23 8.49
CA VAL A 57 11.51 9.20 8.57
C VAL A 57 12.01 10.61 8.89
N TYR A 58 13.08 10.72 9.67
CA TYR A 58 13.68 12.00 10.06
C TYR A 58 14.41 12.73 8.93
N ARG A 59 14.73 12.03 7.84
CA ARG A 59 15.39 12.60 6.65
C ARG A 59 14.38 12.83 5.53
N ALA A 60 13.85 11.74 4.99
CA ALA A 60 12.77 11.74 4.02
C ALA A 60 12.27 10.30 3.88
N ALA A 61 10.99 10.07 4.14
CA ALA A 61 10.38 8.77 3.94
C ALA A 61 8.99 8.88 3.35
N VAL A 62 8.61 7.86 2.59
CA VAL A 62 7.21 7.61 2.25
C VAL A 62 6.80 6.28 2.88
N VAL A 63 5.66 6.33 3.58
CA VAL A 63 5.12 5.21 4.34
C VAL A 63 3.79 4.81 3.70
N ASN A 64 3.79 3.68 3.02
CA ASN A 64 2.58 3.13 2.41
C ASN A 64 1.87 2.19 3.38
N VAL A 65 0.63 2.56 3.74
CA VAL A 65 -0.18 1.79 4.68
C VAL A 65 -0.86 0.63 3.98
N SER A 66 -0.36 -0.57 4.24
CA SER A 66 -0.86 -1.85 3.71
C SER A 66 -1.59 -2.66 4.80
N SER A 67 -1.94 -3.90 4.50
CA SER A 67 -2.62 -4.82 5.42
C SER A 67 -1.99 -6.21 5.39
N VAL A 68 -2.14 -6.97 6.47
CA VAL A 68 -1.81 -8.41 6.50
C VAL A 68 -2.52 -9.17 5.38
N LEU A 69 -3.73 -8.74 4.99
CA LEU A 69 -4.49 -9.32 3.89
C LEU A 69 -3.79 -9.20 2.52
N GLY A 70 -2.88 -8.24 2.35
CA GLY A 70 -2.06 -8.10 1.13
C GLY A 70 -0.85 -9.02 1.07
N SER A 71 -0.63 -9.87 2.09
CA SER A 71 0.42 -10.88 2.10
C SER A 71 -0.08 -12.17 1.44
N ILE A 72 0.49 -12.51 0.28
CA ILE A 72 0.16 -13.75 -0.44
C ILE A 72 0.60 -14.97 0.38
N ALA A 73 1.76 -14.90 1.03
CA ALA A 73 2.30 -15.98 1.86
C ALA A 73 1.46 -16.27 3.12
N GLN A 74 0.68 -15.29 3.59
CA GLN A 74 -0.19 -15.44 4.77
C GLN A 74 -1.67 -15.57 4.38
N ASN A 75 -1.97 -15.89 3.12
CA ASN A 75 -3.35 -16.09 2.67
C ASN A 75 -3.77 -17.55 2.83
N ASP A 76 -4.37 -17.87 3.96
CA ASP A 76 -4.95 -19.18 4.30
C ASP A 76 -6.49 -19.23 4.14
N GLN A 77 -7.14 -18.07 4.05
CA GLN A 77 -8.60 -17.92 4.09
C GLN A 77 -9.25 -17.67 2.72
N GLY A 78 -8.50 -17.21 1.71
CA GLY A 78 -9.07 -16.76 0.45
C GLY A 78 -9.94 -15.50 0.59
N GLY A 79 -10.80 -15.28 -0.42
CA GLY A 79 -11.75 -14.16 -0.52
C GLY A 79 -11.12 -12.76 -0.47
N PHE A 80 -11.97 -11.74 -0.36
CA PHE A 80 -11.61 -10.32 -0.39
C PHE A 80 -10.75 -9.94 -1.61
N TYR A 81 -11.06 -10.49 -2.78
CA TYR A 81 -10.22 -10.36 -3.98
C TYR A 81 -9.84 -8.90 -4.29
N PRO A 82 -10.77 -7.92 -4.32
CA PRO A 82 -10.43 -6.52 -4.58
C PRO A 82 -9.42 -5.94 -3.59
N TYR A 83 -9.61 -6.22 -2.30
CA TYR A 83 -8.79 -5.67 -1.24
C TYR A 83 -7.42 -6.34 -1.16
N ARG A 84 -7.37 -7.67 -1.25
CA ARG A 84 -6.10 -8.44 -1.24
C ARG A 84 -5.24 -8.10 -2.43
N CYS A 85 -5.83 -8.09 -3.64
CA CYS A 85 -5.11 -7.76 -4.87
C CYS A 85 -4.54 -6.34 -4.81
N SER A 86 -5.34 -5.36 -4.39
CA SER A 86 -4.87 -3.97 -4.29
C SER A 86 -3.77 -3.79 -3.22
N LYS A 87 -3.87 -4.43 -2.05
CA LYS A 87 -2.82 -4.35 -1.03
C LYS A 87 -1.54 -5.13 -1.39
N ALA A 88 -1.66 -6.26 -2.09
CA ALA A 88 -0.53 -6.98 -2.65
C ALA A 88 0.19 -6.14 -3.73
N ALA A 89 -0.57 -5.49 -4.61
CA ALA A 89 -0.03 -4.58 -5.61
C ALA A 89 0.66 -3.37 -4.99
N LEU A 90 0.10 -2.77 -3.93
CA LEU A 90 0.75 -1.70 -3.17
C LEU A 90 2.07 -2.16 -2.55
N ASN A 91 2.14 -3.38 -2.01
CA ASN A 91 3.38 -3.94 -1.46
C ASN A 91 4.46 -4.10 -2.55
N ALA A 92 4.08 -4.63 -3.72
CA ALA A 92 4.98 -4.77 -4.86
C ALA A 92 5.48 -3.40 -5.36
N ALA A 93 4.56 -2.44 -5.53
CA ALA A 93 4.90 -1.08 -5.94
C ALA A 93 5.83 -0.39 -4.93
N THR A 94 5.60 -0.58 -3.63
CA THR A 94 6.48 -0.07 -2.56
C THR A 94 7.88 -0.66 -2.68
N LYS A 95 8.01 -1.97 -2.91
CA LYS A 95 9.34 -2.57 -3.09
C LYS A 95 10.06 -1.99 -4.31
N SER A 96 9.38 -1.84 -5.44
CA SER A 96 9.95 -1.26 -6.66
C SER A 96 10.36 0.20 -6.46
N MET A 97 9.47 1.04 -5.90
CA MET A 97 9.75 2.43 -5.61
C MET A 97 10.93 2.60 -4.65
N SER A 98 11.07 1.73 -3.64
CA SER A 98 12.22 1.76 -2.72
C SER A 98 13.56 1.60 -3.46
N LEU A 99 13.61 0.70 -4.44
CA LEU A 99 14.81 0.47 -5.25
C LEU A 99 15.09 1.65 -6.20
N ASP A 100 14.05 2.18 -6.84
CA ASP A 100 14.18 3.32 -7.76
C ASP A 100 14.61 4.60 -7.03
N LEU A 101 14.06 4.84 -5.85
CA LEU A 101 14.43 5.96 -4.99
C LEU A 101 15.87 5.83 -4.48
N LYS A 102 16.29 4.63 -4.08
CA LYS A 102 17.68 4.37 -3.70
C LYS A 102 18.63 4.73 -4.84
N LYS A 103 18.32 4.32 -6.08
CA LYS A 103 19.12 4.66 -7.27
C LYS A 103 19.16 6.17 -7.57
N ARG A 104 18.04 6.88 -7.36
CA ARG A 104 17.89 8.29 -7.79
C ARG A 104 18.36 9.31 -6.76
N THR A 105 18.33 8.99 -5.47
CA THR A 105 18.56 10.00 -4.42
C THR A 105 19.52 9.54 -3.33
N ASN A 106 19.84 8.23 -3.23
CA ASN A 106 20.61 7.63 -2.13
C ASN A 106 20.14 8.01 -0.70
N SER A 107 18.96 8.63 -0.55
CA SER A 107 18.66 9.44 0.65
C SER A 107 17.24 9.30 1.19
N CYS A 108 16.29 8.77 0.40
CA CYS A 108 14.92 8.55 0.88
C CYS A 108 14.63 7.08 1.16
N HIS A 109 13.86 6.86 2.23
CA HIS A 109 13.47 5.53 2.71
C HIS A 109 12.01 5.25 2.36
N LEU A 110 11.70 4.00 1.99
CA LEU A 110 10.32 3.58 1.75
C LEU A 110 9.96 2.44 2.69
N CYS A 111 8.92 2.65 3.49
CA CYS A 111 8.38 1.65 4.39
C CYS A 111 6.97 1.27 3.97
N THR A 112 6.62 0.01 4.19
CA THR A 112 5.22 -0.39 4.29
C THR A 112 4.89 -0.61 5.76
N SER A 113 3.80 0.00 6.24
CA SER A 113 3.21 -0.38 7.52
C SER A 113 2.12 -1.42 7.25
N ARG A 114 2.06 -2.48 8.05
CA ARG A 114 1.00 -3.48 7.97
C ARG A 114 -0.04 -3.18 9.03
N LEU A 115 -1.26 -2.83 8.62
CA LEU A 115 -2.40 -2.84 9.53
C LEU A 115 -2.80 -4.30 9.77
N GLY A 116 -2.71 -4.72 11.04
CA GLY A 116 -3.18 -6.00 11.55
C GLY A 116 -4.71 -6.09 11.54
N LYS A 117 -5.26 -7.29 11.77
CA LYS A 117 -6.71 -7.54 11.82
C LYS A 117 -7.39 -6.97 13.08
N ASP A 118 -6.71 -6.13 13.86
CA ASP A 118 -7.11 -5.63 15.19
C ASP A 118 -8.30 -4.63 15.15
N GLY A 119 -9.16 -4.73 14.15
CA GLY A 119 -10.35 -3.87 13.99
C GLY A 119 -11.35 -4.35 12.92
N TYR A 120 -11.25 -5.58 12.43
CA TYR A 120 -12.20 -6.14 11.45
C TYR A 120 -12.82 -7.43 12.00
N GLY A 121 -13.69 -7.29 13.01
CA GLY A 121 -14.49 -8.39 13.54
C GLY A 121 -14.88 -8.25 15.02
N ARG A 122 -16.04 -7.64 15.27
CA ARG A 122 -17.16 -8.33 15.92
C ARG A 122 -18.43 -7.93 15.19
#